data_AF-A0A166RH50-F1
#
_entry.id   AF-A0A166RH50-F1
#
_cell.length_a   1.000
_cell.length_b   1.000
_cell.length_c   1.000
_cell.angle_alpha   90.00
_cell.angle_beta   90.00
_cell.angle_gamma   90.00
#
_symmetry.space_group_name_H-M   'P 1'
#
loop_
_entity.id
_entity.type
_entity.pdbx_description
1 polymer ?
#
loop_
_entity_poly.entity_id
_entity_poly.type
_entity_poly.pdbx_seq_one_letter_code
_entity_poly.pdbx_strand_id
1 'polypeptide(L)' 'MLLDNSGWIYTNEEIENLRKGYNTENWLKLGFGFTKNSVFTIDGKEYRLDNNGHLNLPEGTICVPSKVNIRK' A
#
# COMPACT_ATOMS: atom_id res chain seq x y z
N MET A 1 11.94 -10.43 8.29
CA MET A 1 11.36 -9.66 9.40
C MET A 1 11.80 -8.22 9.25
N LEU A 2 10.91 -7.26 9.51
CA LEU A 2 11.16 -5.83 9.44
C LEU A 2 10.88 -5.20 10.82
N LEU A 3 11.82 -4.42 11.33
CA LEU A 3 11.56 -3.48 12.43
C LEU A 3 11.34 -2.10 11.80
N ASP A 4 10.19 -1.51 12.06
CA ASP A 4 9.88 -0.18 11.54
C ASP A 4 10.30 0.94 12.51
N ASN A 5 10.25 2.19 12.03
CA ASN A 5 10.66 3.35 12.81
C ASN A 5 9.69 3.68 13.97
N SER A 6 8.54 3.03 14.03
CA SER A 6 7.55 3.15 15.10
C SER A 6 7.70 2.06 16.17
N GLY A 7 8.70 1.18 16.03
CA GLY A 7 8.97 0.09 16.97
C GLY A 7 8.14 -1.18 16.71
N TRP A 8 7.38 -1.23 15.62
CA TRP A 8 6.63 -2.42 15.23
C TRP A 8 7.52 -3.42 14.50
N ILE A 9 7.31 -4.69 14.82
CA ILE A 9 7.99 -5.80 14.17
C ILE A 9 6.98 -6.53 13.29
N TYR A 10 7.33 -6.70 12.02
CA TYR A 10 6.55 -7.44 11.05
C TYR A 10 7.33 -8.65 10.54
N THR A 11 6.70 -9.81 10.54
CA THR A 11 7.18 -11.00 9.86
C THR A 11 7.11 -10.81 8.34
N ASN A 12 7.84 -11.65 7.58
CA ASN A 12 7.74 -11.61 6.11
C ASN A 12 6.32 -11.96 5.63
N GLU A 13 5.63 -12.85 6.34
CA GLU A 13 4.25 -13.22 6.03
C GLU A 13 3.27 -12.06 6.23
N GLU A 14 3.40 -11.29 7.32
CA GLU A 14 2.56 -10.11 7.56
C GLU A 14 2.78 -9.03 6.51
N ILE A 15 4.04 -8.78 6.11
CA ILE A 15 4.37 -7.82 5.04
C ILE A 15 3.69 -8.25 3.73
N GLU A 16 3.77 -9.53 3.39
CA GLU A 16 3.17 -10.05 2.17
C GLU A 16 1.63 -10.05 2.22
N ASN A 17 1.03 -10.33 3.38
CA ASN A 17 -0.41 -10.24 3.57
C ASN A 17 -0.92 -8.79 3.44
N LEU A 18 -0.19 -7.82 3.99
CA LEU A 18 -0.49 -6.41 3.78
C LEU A 18 -0.44 -6.05 2.29
N ARG A 19 0.63 -6.47 1.59
CA ARG A 19 0.77 -6.22 0.14
C ARG A 19 -0.40 -6.78 -0.66
N LYS A 20 -0.80 -8.02 -0.37
CA LYS A 20 -1.97 -8.66 -0.99
C LYS A 20 -3.26 -7.88 -0.70
N GLY A 21 -3.44 -7.40 0.53
CA GLY A 21 -4.57 -6.55 0.91
C GLY A 21 -4.63 -5.27 0.07
N TYR A 22 -3.53 -4.53 -0.01
CA TYR A 22 -3.43 -3.31 -0.82
C TYR A 22 -3.76 -3.56 -2.31
N ASN A 23 -3.37 -4.72 -2.85
CA ASN A 23 -3.66 -5.06 -4.25
C ASN A 23 -5.10 -5.58 -4.48
N THR A 24 -5.70 -6.22 -3.49
CA THR A 24 -7.05 -6.81 -3.62
C THR A 24 -8.14 -5.75 -3.47
N GLU A 25 -7.88 -4.73 -2.66
CA GLU A 25 -8.84 -3.68 -2.37
C GLU A 25 -9.12 -2.80 -3.59
N ASN A 26 -10.39 -2.45 -3.81
CA ASN A 26 -10.78 -1.50 -4.85
C ASN A 26 -10.90 -0.11 -4.24
N TRP A 27 -9.80 0.64 -4.30
CA TRP A 27 -9.66 1.93 -3.66
C TRP A 27 -10.66 2.97 -4.16
N LEU A 28 -11.09 2.88 -5.44
CA LEU A 28 -12.11 3.77 -6.01
C LEU A 28 -13.50 3.54 -5.39
N LYS A 29 -13.76 2.35 -4.83
CA LYS A 29 -15.06 1.96 -4.25
C LYS A 29 -15.12 2.07 -2.73
N LEU A 30 -14.00 2.32 -2.05
CA LEU A 30 -13.93 2.40 -0.59
C LEU A 30 -14.70 3.58 0.04
N GLY A 31 -15.24 4.52 -0.75
CA GLY A 31 -16.00 5.66 -0.23
C GLY A 31 -15.15 6.76 0.44
N PHE A 32 -13.82 6.64 0.44
CA PHE A 32 -12.90 7.62 1.03
C PHE A 32 -12.41 8.70 0.04
N GLY A 33 -13.00 8.79 -1.16
CA GLY A 33 -12.68 9.81 -2.16
C GLY A 33 -11.36 9.58 -2.92
N PHE A 34 -10.85 8.35 -2.99
CA PHE A 34 -9.70 8.06 -3.84
C PHE A 34 -10.07 8.15 -5.32
N THR A 35 -9.14 8.66 -6.12
CA THR A 35 -9.29 8.80 -7.57
C THR A 35 -8.07 8.23 -8.28
N LYS A 36 -8.11 8.14 -9.62
CA LYS A 36 -6.92 7.76 -10.43
C LYS A 36 -5.76 8.75 -10.28
N ASN A 37 -6.04 9.96 -9.82
CA ASN A 37 -5.02 10.97 -9.59
C ASN A 37 -4.37 10.83 -8.21
N SER A 38 -4.96 10.04 -7.30
CA SER A 38 -4.40 9.77 -5.99
C SER A 38 -3.05 9.06 -6.12
N VAL A 39 -2.08 9.50 -5.33
CA VAL A 39 -0.70 9.01 -5.34
C VAL A 39 -0.41 8.33 -4.01
N PHE A 40 0.01 7.07 -4.10
CA PHE A 40 0.44 6.26 -2.97
C PHE A 40 1.96 6.21 -2.99
N THR A 41 2.61 6.92 -2.07
CA THR A 41 4.05 6.75 -1.84
C THR A 41 4.25 5.61 -0.87
N ILE A 42 4.82 4.50 -1.35
CA ILE A 42 5.05 3.27 -0.59
C ILE A 42 6.53 2.94 -0.64
N ASP A 43 7.18 2.95 0.52
CA ASP A 43 8.62 2.75 0.68
C ASP A 43 9.46 3.62 -0.28
N GLY A 44 9.05 4.90 -0.40
CA GLY A 44 9.72 5.89 -1.24
C GLY A 44 9.43 5.81 -2.75
N LYS A 45 8.58 4.87 -3.19
CA LYS A 45 8.16 4.73 -4.59
C LYS A 45 6.71 5.17 -4.77
N GLU A 46 6.41 5.86 -5.86
CA GLU A 46 5.05 6.28 -6.18
C GLU A 46 4.29 5.19 -6.94
N TYR A 47 3.06 4.95 -6.52
CA TYR A 47 2.10 4.06 -7.16
C TYR A 47 0.78 4.80 -7.37
N ARG A 48 0.10 4.44 -8.46
CA ARG A 48 -1.23 4.95 -8.81
C ARG A 48 -2.18 3.79 -9.00
N LEU A 49 -3.46 4.07 -8.82
CA LEU A 49 -4.52 3.11 -9.08
C LEU A 49 -4.59 2.80 -10.58
N ASP A 50 -4.79 1.54 -10.92
CA ASP A 50 -5.12 1.16 -12.28
C ASP A 50 -6.56 1.55 -12.67
N ASN A 51 -6.97 1.17 -13.88
CA ASN A 51 -8.32 1.47 -14.37
C ASN A 51 -9.44 0.79 -13.57
N ASN A 52 -9.12 -0.27 -12.84
CA ASN A 52 -10.05 -1.03 -12.02
C ASN A 52 -10.04 -0.58 -10.56
N GLY A 53 -9.14 0.33 -10.18
CA GLY A 53 -9.06 0.90 -8.84
C GLY A 53 -8.13 0.13 -7.89
N HIS A 54 -7.24 -0.69 -8.41
CA HIS A 54 -6.32 -1.50 -7.61
C HIS A 54 -4.90 -0.94 -7.65
N LEU A 55 -4.15 -1.19 -6.58
CA LEU A 55 -2.71 -1.04 -6.58
C LEU A 55 -2.10 -2.35 -7.10
N ASN A 56 -1.06 -2.25 -7.92
CA ASN A 56 -0.36 -3.40 -8.49
C ASN A 56 1.05 -3.49 -7.89
N LEU A 57 1.14 -3.58 -6.56
CA LEU A 57 2.41 -3.57 -5.84
C LEU A 57 3.21 -4.85 -6.16
N PRO A 58 4.47 -4.75 -6.60
CA PRO A 58 5.34 -5.91 -6.83
C PRO A 58 5.60 -6.73 -5.56
N GLU A 59 5.86 -8.02 -5.72
CA GLU A 59 6.26 -8.90 -4.61
C GLU A 59 7.42 -8.31 -3.79
N GLY A 60 7.37 -8.47 -2.47
CA GLY A 60 8.37 -7.92 -1.56
C GLY A 60 8.25 -6.40 -1.29
N THR A 61 7.28 -5.71 -1.88
CA THR A 61 7.02 -4.30 -1.56
C THR A 61 6.62 -4.16 -0.09
N ILE A 62 7.35 -3.33 0.66
CA ILE A 62 7.10 -3.07 2.08
C ILE A 62 6.03 -1.97 2.20
N CYS A 63 4.78 -2.35 2.42
CA CYS A 63 3.64 -1.43 2.57
C CYS A 63 3.09 -1.35 4.00
N VAL A 64 3.97 -1.45 5.00
CA VAL A 64 3.60 -1.24 6.41
C VAL A 64 3.17 0.22 6.63
N PRO A 65 2.29 0.52 7.62
CA PRO A 65 1.72 1.86 7.78
C PRO A 65 2.74 3.00 7.87
N SER A 66 3.88 2.79 8.53
CA SER A 66 4.96 3.79 8.65
C SER A 66 5.70 4.09 7.34
N LYS A 67 5.49 3.28 6.30
CA LYS A 67 6.09 3.39 4.97
C LYS A 67 5.10 3.87 3.89
N VAL A 68 3.84 4.13 4.25
CA VAL A 68 2.78 4.54 3.32
C VAL A 68 2.36 5.98 3.57
N ASN A 69 2.39 6.79 2.52
CA ASN A 69 1.81 8.13 2.49
C ASN A 69 0.88 8.25 1.29
N ILE A 70 -0.33 8.78 1.47
CA ILE A 70 -1.33 8.86 0.41
C ILE A 70 -1.76 10.31 0.23
N ARG A 71 -1.67 10.79 -1.01
CA ARG A 71 -2.21 12.08 -1.44
C ARG A 71 -3.40 11.80 -2.33
N LYS A 72 -4.58 12.28 -1.93
CA LYS A 72 -5.84 12.00 -2.63
C LYS A 72 -6.02 12.92 -3.83
#